data_AF-A0A8A7KH50-F1
#
_entry.id   AF-A0A8A7KH50-F1
#
_cell.length_a   1.000
_cell.length_b   1.000
_cell.length_c   1.000
_cell.angle_alpha   90.00
_cell.angle_beta   90.00
_cell.angle_gamma   90.00
#
_symmetry.space_group_name_H-M   'P 1'
#
loop_
_entity.id
_entity.type
_entity.pdbx_description
1 polymer ?
#
loop_
_entity_poly.entity_id
_entity_poly.type
_entity_poly.pdbx_seq_one_letter_code
_entity_poly.pdbx_strand_id
1 'polypeptide(L)'
;MRNRILLVFLLLILVLGTVVQAAELTGRDIMVKVDNRDDGDTRKAKMVMTLINNVGDKRIREVVSYQKDYGKDTKAIMIFESPGDVKGTGYLSWEYDDEDKEDNRWLYMPALRKIRRISGSSNDDYFMGTDFTYDDMGDRNVDEDEHTLLREEELNGYQCWVIQSIPKEIDEGDYTKKISWIRQDIAMAIKTDYYNEYGLLKTYQAKDIVEIDGIWTPKQRLMVNKQDEHQTIIDMTELKFNVAMDDNLFRTSMLKRGNIRY
;
A
#
# COMPACT_ATOMS: atom_id res chain seq x y z
N MET A 1 0.05 -67.92 -20.03
CA MET A 1 1.17 -67.16 -19.43
C MET A 1 1.69 -66.03 -20.32
N ARG A 2 1.77 -66.20 -21.65
CA ARG A 2 2.26 -65.17 -22.59
C ARG A 2 1.43 -63.86 -22.65
N ASN A 3 0.11 -63.93 -22.43
CA ASN A 3 -0.77 -62.74 -22.45
C ASN A 3 -0.80 -61.94 -21.13
N ARG A 4 -0.31 -62.51 -20.01
CA ARG A 4 -0.22 -61.78 -18.73
C ARG A 4 1.02 -60.91 -18.64
N ILE A 5 2.09 -61.26 -19.36
CA ILE A 5 3.35 -60.49 -19.40
C ILE A 5 3.20 -59.23 -20.28
N LEU A 6 2.40 -59.30 -21.36
CA LEU A 6 2.10 -58.12 -22.19
C LEU A 6 1.25 -57.06 -21.46
N LEU A 7 0.31 -57.49 -20.61
CA LEU A 7 -0.54 -56.59 -19.82
C LEU A 7 0.22 -55.87 -18.70
N VAL A 8 1.26 -56.51 -18.14
CA VAL A 8 2.15 -55.88 -17.14
C VAL A 8 3.10 -54.86 -17.80
N PHE A 9 3.55 -55.13 -19.03
CA PHE A 9 4.36 -54.17 -19.80
C PHE A 9 3.55 -52.95 -20.27
N LEU A 10 2.27 -53.12 -20.62
CA LEU A 10 1.40 -52.02 -21.00
C LEU A 10 1.02 -51.12 -19.81
N LEU A 11 0.92 -51.69 -18.60
CA LEU A 11 0.69 -50.92 -17.38
C LEU A 11 1.95 -50.14 -16.93
N LEU A 12 3.15 -50.66 -17.20
CA LEU A 12 4.40 -49.96 -16.86
C LEU A 12 4.69 -48.74 -17.76
N ILE A 13 4.17 -48.72 -18.99
CA ILE A 13 4.33 -47.59 -19.93
C ILE A 13 3.35 -46.45 -19.60
N LEU A 14 2.22 -46.73 -18.92
CA LEU A 14 1.26 -45.71 -18.52
C LEU A 14 1.68 -44.91 -17.26
N VAL A 15 2.76 -45.33 -16.59
CA VAL A 15 3.33 -44.63 -15.42
C VAL A 15 4.51 -43.73 -15.81
N LEU A 16 4.87 -43.66 -17.10
CA LEU A 16 5.80 -42.65 -17.62
C LEU A 16 5.11 -41.28 -17.69
N GLY A 17 5.05 -40.64 -16.53
CA GLY A 17 5.41 -39.22 -16.41
C GLY A 17 4.41 -38.22 -16.96
N THR A 18 3.22 -38.11 -16.35
CA THR A 18 2.67 -36.76 -16.17
C THR A 18 3.49 -36.08 -15.09
N VAL A 19 4.64 -35.53 -15.46
CA VAL A 19 5.29 -34.51 -14.66
C VAL A 19 4.34 -33.32 -14.74
N VAL A 20 3.47 -33.21 -13.74
CA VAL A 20 2.73 -31.98 -13.50
C VAL A 20 3.80 -30.95 -13.19
N GLN A 21 4.20 -30.17 -14.19
CA GLN A 21 4.95 -28.95 -13.94
C GLN A 21 3.99 -28.07 -13.14
N ALA A 22 4.24 -27.98 -11.84
CA ALA A 22 3.66 -26.92 -11.05
C ALA A 22 4.05 -25.62 -11.76
N ALA A 23 3.05 -24.78 -12.08
CA ALA A 23 3.33 -23.46 -12.62
C ALA A 23 4.27 -22.74 -11.66
N GLU A 24 5.36 -22.20 -12.18
CA GLU A 24 6.33 -21.45 -11.39
C GLU A 24 5.62 -20.22 -10.80
N LEU A 25 5.75 -20.00 -9.49
CA LEU A 25 5.12 -18.89 -8.80
C LEU A 25 5.66 -17.58 -9.39
N THR A 26 4.79 -16.78 -10.03
CA THR A 26 5.21 -15.55 -10.69
C THR A 26 5.21 -14.36 -9.72
N GLY A 27 5.90 -13.27 -10.10
CA GLY A 27 5.84 -12.01 -9.36
C GLY A 27 4.42 -11.46 -9.28
N ARG A 28 3.64 -11.58 -10.35
CA ARG A 28 2.23 -11.19 -10.39
C ARG A 28 1.40 -12.02 -9.41
N ASP A 29 1.56 -13.34 -9.37
CA ASP A 29 0.82 -14.20 -8.42
C ASP A 29 1.07 -13.80 -6.96
N ILE A 30 2.29 -13.37 -6.64
CA ILE A 30 2.65 -12.88 -5.31
C ILE A 30 1.98 -11.53 -5.04
N MET A 31 2.02 -10.60 -5.99
CA MET A 31 1.38 -9.28 -5.81
C MET A 31 -0.15 -9.38 -5.75
N VAL A 32 -0.77 -10.31 -6.47
CA VAL A 32 -2.20 -10.64 -6.30
C VAL A 32 -2.51 -11.12 -4.88
N LYS A 33 -1.61 -11.89 -4.23
CA LYS A 33 -1.80 -12.26 -2.81
C LYS A 33 -1.64 -11.08 -1.87
N VAL A 34 -0.76 -10.13 -2.19
CA VAL A 34 -0.56 -8.91 -1.42
C VAL A 34 -1.80 -8.02 -1.50
N ASP A 35 -2.36 -7.90 -2.70
CA ASP A 35 -3.57 -7.13 -3.01
C ASP A 35 -4.82 -7.73 -2.33
N ASN A 36 -5.01 -9.05 -2.43
CA ASN A 36 -6.16 -9.75 -1.82
C ASN A 36 -6.03 -10.02 -0.31
N ARG A 37 -5.05 -9.42 0.38
CA ARG A 37 -4.91 -9.58 1.83
C ARG A 37 -6.07 -8.85 2.51
N ASP A 38 -6.64 -9.48 3.53
CA ASP A 38 -7.62 -8.83 4.40
C ASP A 38 -7.00 -7.59 5.08
N ASP A 39 -7.57 -6.41 4.83
CA ASP A 39 -7.27 -5.16 5.50
C ASP A 39 -8.51 -4.51 6.16
N GLY A 40 -9.63 -5.26 6.20
CA GLY A 40 -10.90 -4.95 6.84
C GLY A 40 -11.82 -3.98 6.09
N ASP A 41 -13.09 -4.38 5.90
CA ASP A 41 -14.16 -3.64 5.21
C ASP A 41 -14.32 -2.17 5.65
N THR A 42 -13.97 -1.89 6.91
CA THR A 42 -13.94 -0.53 7.47
C THR A 42 -12.80 -0.40 8.46
N ARG A 43 -12.18 0.78 8.50
CA ARG A 43 -11.05 1.05 9.40
C ARG A 43 -11.15 2.43 10.01
N LYS A 44 -11.06 2.52 11.32
CA LYS A 44 -10.86 3.79 12.06
C LYS A 44 -9.48 3.77 12.70
N ALA A 45 -8.66 4.77 12.38
CA ALA A 45 -7.33 4.91 12.97
C ALA A 45 -7.09 6.29 13.55
N LYS A 46 -6.32 6.36 14.64
CA LYS A 46 -5.57 7.54 15.05
C LYS A 46 -4.09 7.28 14.86
N MET A 47 -3.40 8.28 14.35
CA MET A 47 -2.00 8.20 13.98
C MET A 47 -1.26 9.44 14.48
N VAL A 48 0.01 9.23 14.83
CA VAL A 48 0.98 10.31 15.02
C VAL A 48 1.99 10.22 13.89
N MET A 49 2.13 11.31 13.13
CA MET A 49 3.14 11.45 12.09
C MET A 49 4.29 12.31 12.61
N THR A 50 5.51 11.78 12.62
CA THR A 50 6.73 12.50 12.98
C THR A 50 7.60 12.67 11.75
N LEU A 51 7.70 13.90 11.26
CA LEU A 51 8.54 14.31 10.13
C LEU A 51 9.86 14.82 10.68
N ILE A 52 10.97 14.36 10.13
CA ILE A 52 12.32 14.67 10.61
C ILE A 52 13.18 15.09 9.42
N ASN A 53 13.72 16.30 9.45
CA ASN A 53 14.61 16.80 8.40
C ASN A 53 16.07 16.35 8.60
N ASN A 54 16.92 16.73 7.65
CA ASN A 54 18.34 16.39 7.62
C ASN A 54 19.16 16.89 8.83
N VAL A 55 18.72 17.94 9.51
CA VAL A 55 19.36 18.47 10.73
C VAL A 55 18.72 17.93 12.03
N GLY A 56 17.67 17.11 11.92
CA GLY A 56 17.02 16.44 13.05
C GLY A 56 15.84 17.18 13.67
N ASP A 57 15.40 18.31 13.10
CA ASP A 57 14.21 19.02 13.56
C ASP A 57 12.97 18.18 13.31
N LYS A 58 12.04 18.20 14.27
CA LYS A 58 10.83 17.38 14.24
C LYS A 58 9.58 18.22 14.07
N ARG A 59 8.70 17.79 13.17
CA ARG A 59 7.31 18.23 13.10
C ARG A 59 6.40 17.04 13.39
N ILE A 60 5.55 17.19 14.40
CA ILE A 60 4.63 16.13 14.84
C ILE A 60 3.23 16.54 14.44
N ARG A 61 2.46 15.59 13.88
CA ARG A 61 1.07 15.79 13.48
C ARG A 61 0.20 14.67 14.02
N GLU A 62 -0.98 15.02 14.50
CA GLU A 62 -1.99 14.04 14.92
C GLU A 62 -3.08 13.97 13.87
N VAL A 63 -3.44 12.75 13.50
CA VAL A 63 -4.32 12.49 12.37
C VAL A 63 -5.33 11.42 12.74
N VAL A 64 -6.58 11.65 12.37
CA VAL A 64 -7.63 10.62 12.39
C VAL A 64 -7.96 10.21 10.95
N SER A 65 -8.12 8.93 10.70
CA SER A 65 -8.58 8.42 9.41
C SER A 65 -9.73 7.44 9.54
N TYR A 66 -10.54 7.42 8.48
CA TYR A 66 -11.65 6.51 8.27
C TYR A 66 -11.52 5.95 6.86
N GLN A 67 -11.70 4.65 6.70
CA GLN A 67 -11.76 3.96 5.42
C GLN A 67 -12.99 3.05 5.41
N LYS A 68 -13.58 2.89 4.24
CA LYS A 68 -14.67 1.94 3.99
C LYS A 68 -14.59 1.43 2.56
N ASP A 69 -14.84 0.14 2.43
CA ASP A 69 -14.90 -0.53 1.14
C ASP A 69 -16.32 -0.49 0.58
N TYR A 70 -16.40 -0.39 -0.74
CA TYR A 70 -17.60 -0.31 -1.55
C TYR A 70 -17.51 -1.38 -2.65
N GLY A 71 -17.56 -2.65 -2.23
CA GLY A 71 -17.24 -3.77 -3.12
C GLY A 71 -15.73 -3.87 -3.25
N LYS A 72 -15.20 -3.53 -4.42
CA LYS A 72 -13.75 -3.44 -4.64
C LYS A 72 -13.19 -2.02 -4.62
N ASP A 73 -14.07 -1.02 -4.67
CA ASP A 73 -13.68 0.38 -4.56
C ASP A 73 -13.46 0.74 -3.09
N THR A 74 -12.52 1.63 -2.81
CA THR A 74 -12.21 2.05 -1.44
C THR A 74 -12.43 3.56 -1.31
N LYS A 75 -13.03 4.01 -0.21
CA LYS A 75 -13.05 5.44 0.12
C LYS A 75 -12.40 5.68 1.46
N ALA A 76 -11.52 6.67 1.50
CA ALA A 76 -10.85 7.06 2.73
C ALA A 76 -10.93 8.57 2.97
N ILE A 77 -11.07 8.96 4.23
CA ILE A 77 -10.96 10.34 4.67
C ILE A 77 -9.97 10.44 5.82
N MET A 78 -9.06 11.40 5.72
CA MET A 78 -8.03 11.69 6.70
C MET A 78 -8.16 13.15 7.14
N ILE A 79 -8.09 13.41 8.45
CA ILE A 79 -8.16 14.75 9.02
C ILE A 79 -7.05 14.98 10.01
N PHE A 80 -6.33 16.08 9.81
CA PHE A 80 -5.31 16.56 10.74
C PHE A 80 -5.97 17.22 11.95
N GLU A 81 -5.74 16.71 13.14
CA GLU A 81 -6.29 17.23 14.40
C GLU A 81 -5.34 18.25 15.07
N SER A 82 -4.03 18.11 14.84
CA SER A 82 -2.95 18.89 15.43
C SER A 82 -1.71 18.87 14.52
N PRO A 83 -0.83 19.90 14.54
CA PRO A 83 -0.90 21.17 15.27
C PRO A 83 -1.78 22.22 14.58
N GLY A 84 -1.91 23.40 15.19
CA GLY A 84 -2.88 24.42 14.79
C GLY A 84 -2.74 24.96 13.36
N ASP A 85 -1.56 24.86 12.76
CA ASP A 85 -1.26 25.27 11.37
C ASP A 85 -1.83 24.30 10.32
N VAL A 86 -1.92 23.00 10.64
CA VAL A 86 -2.52 21.97 9.77
C VAL A 86 -3.90 21.51 10.23
N LYS A 87 -4.32 21.89 11.45
CA LYS A 87 -5.60 21.46 12.04
C LYS A 87 -6.80 21.74 11.13
N GLY A 88 -7.61 20.71 10.91
CA GLY A 88 -8.78 20.74 10.05
C GLY A 88 -8.48 20.51 8.57
N THR A 89 -7.20 20.36 8.19
CA THR A 89 -6.84 19.91 6.85
C THR A 89 -7.41 18.52 6.63
N GLY A 90 -8.07 18.34 5.50
CA GLY A 90 -8.77 17.11 5.18
C GLY A 90 -8.31 16.57 3.83
N TYR A 91 -8.07 15.28 3.77
CA TYR A 91 -7.81 14.54 2.54
C TYR A 91 -8.91 13.50 2.33
N LEU A 92 -9.45 13.40 1.13
CA LEU A 92 -10.45 12.41 0.74
C LEU A 92 -9.96 11.72 -0.52
N SER A 93 -9.93 10.38 -0.51
CA SER A 93 -9.69 9.55 -1.69
C SER A 93 -10.90 8.67 -1.97
N TRP A 94 -11.26 8.56 -3.24
CA TRP A 94 -12.10 7.49 -3.79
C TRP A 94 -11.23 6.73 -4.78
N GLU A 95 -10.84 5.53 -4.38
CA GLU A 95 -9.97 4.61 -5.10
C GLU A 95 -10.84 3.59 -5.84
N TYR A 96 -10.50 3.31 -7.09
CA TYR A 96 -11.25 2.40 -7.95
C TYR A 96 -10.37 1.21 -8.35
N ASP A 97 -10.93 0.00 -8.29
CA ASP A 97 -10.24 -1.22 -8.76
C ASP A 97 -10.10 -1.27 -10.29
N ASP A 98 -10.88 -0.45 -11.01
CA ASP A 98 -10.89 -0.37 -12.46
C ASP A 98 -9.65 0.39 -12.99
N GLU A 99 -8.73 -0.33 -13.66
CA GLU A 99 -7.48 0.24 -14.21
C GLU A 99 -7.72 1.37 -15.23
N ASP A 100 -8.89 1.39 -15.89
CA ASP A 100 -9.25 2.43 -16.86
C ASP A 100 -9.78 3.71 -16.19
N LYS A 101 -9.83 3.76 -14.85
CA LYS A 101 -10.49 4.82 -14.10
C LYS A 101 -9.58 5.44 -13.04
N GLU A 102 -9.21 6.69 -13.29
CA GLU A 102 -8.46 7.48 -12.32
C GLU A 102 -9.19 7.66 -10.97
N ASP A 103 -8.42 7.48 -9.91
CA ASP A 103 -8.80 7.83 -8.55
C ASP A 103 -9.23 9.28 -8.42
N ASN A 104 -10.20 9.51 -7.54
CA ASN A 104 -10.57 10.87 -7.17
C ASN A 104 -10.02 11.26 -5.81
N ARG A 105 -9.13 12.26 -5.81
CA ARG A 105 -8.46 12.74 -4.61
C ARG A 105 -8.74 14.22 -4.39
N TRP A 106 -9.07 14.60 -3.16
CA TRP A 106 -9.33 15.98 -2.78
C TRP A 106 -8.57 16.36 -1.52
N LEU A 107 -7.96 17.55 -1.55
CA LEU A 107 -7.32 18.17 -0.40
C LEU A 107 -8.08 19.46 -0.03
N TYR A 108 -8.51 19.56 1.21
CA TYR A 108 -9.06 20.77 1.79
C TYR A 108 -8.07 21.40 2.74
N MET A 109 -7.71 22.66 2.47
CA MET A 109 -6.84 23.46 3.34
C MET A 109 -7.67 24.56 4.03
N PRO A 110 -7.83 24.53 5.37
CA PRO A 110 -8.64 25.49 6.12
C PRO A 110 -8.19 26.93 5.92
N ALA A 111 -6.87 27.17 5.87
CA ALA A 111 -6.29 28.49 5.66
C ALA A 111 -6.75 29.13 4.33
N LEU A 112 -6.98 28.30 3.30
CA LEU A 112 -7.42 28.76 1.98
C LEU A 112 -8.93 28.66 1.78
N ARG A 113 -9.64 27.94 2.67
CA ARG A 113 -11.07 27.59 2.57
C ARG A 113 -11.44 27.01 1.19
N LYS A 114 -10.49 26.31 0.55
CA LYS A 114 -10.63 25.74 -0.78
C LYS A 114 -10.40 24.25 -0.76
N ILE A 115 -11.17 23.55 -1.60
CA ILE A 115 -10.92 22.16 -1.96
C ILE A 115 -10.15 22.20 -3.28
N ARG A 116 -8.97 21.57 -3.30
CA ARG A 116 -8.17 21.30 -4.49
C ARG A 116 -8.38 19.83 -4.87
N ARG A 117 -8.67 19.54 -6.14
CA ARG A 117 -8.57 18.17 -6.66
C ARG A 117 -7.11 17.87 -6.94
N ILE A 118 -6.63 16.70 -6.54
CA ILE A 118 -5.32 16.17 -6.92
C ILE A 118 -5.56 15.32 -8.17
N SER A 119 -4.93 15.68 -9.28
CA SER A 119 -4.98 14.97 -10.57
C SER A 119 -3.79 14.05 -10.73
N GLY A 120 -3.80 13.17 -11.74
CA GLY A 120 -2.69 12.24 -12.02
C GLY A 120 -1.31 12.92 -12.06
N SER A 121 -1.21 14.09 -12.69
CA SER A 121 0.02 14.91 -12.75
C SER A 121 0.55 15.45 -11.41
N SER A 122 -0.09 15.13 -10.29
CA SER A 122 0.33 15.49 -8.94
C SER A 122 0.38 14.25 -8.04
N ASN A 123 0.42 13.05 -8.62
CA ASN A 123 0.50 11.80 -7.86
C ASN A 123 1.87 11.62 -7.20
N ASP A 124 2.93 12.15 -7.80
CA ASP A 124 4.31 12.18 -7.31
C ASP A 124 4.57 13.31 -6.30
N ASP A 125 3.65 14.29 -6.16
CA ASP A 125 3.76 15.34 -5.15
C ASP A 125 3.76 14.75 -3.73
N TYR A 126 4.66 15.24 -2.88
CA TYR A 126 4.70 14.86 -1.47
C TYR A 126 3.43 15.27 -0.71
N PHE A 127 2.82 14.31 -0.05
CA PHE A 127 1.64 14.48 0.78
C PHE A 127 1.96 15.34 1.99
N MET A 128 1.51 16.59 1.95
CA MET A 128 1.59 17.53 3.07
C MET A 128 3.02 17.73 3.62
N GLY A 129 4.06 17.54 2.81
CA GLY A 129 5.46 17.64 3.25
C GLY A 129 5.97 16.44 4.06
N THR A 130 5.27 15.31 4.00
CA THR A 130 5.82 14.00 4.38
C THR A 130 6.66 13.40 3.25
N ASP A 131 7.30 12.26 3.49
CA ASP A 131 8.01 11.50 2.44
C ASP A 131 7.10 10.55 1.64
N PHE A 132 5.81 10.52 1.94
CA PHE A 132 4.80 9.80 1.17
C PHE A 132 4.28 10.72 0.06
N THR A 133 4.14 10.21 -1.15
CA THR A 133 3.44 10.92 -2.24
C THR A 133 1.95 10.67 -2.16
N TYR A 134 1.14 11.36 -2.97
CA TYR A 134 -0.29 11.03 -3.07
C TYR A 134 -0.51 9.62 -3.63
N ASP A 135 0.37 9.15 -4.52
CA ASP A 135 0.37 7.76 -5.01
C ASP A 135 0.58 6.75 -3.89
N ASP A 136 1.47 7.03 -2.93
CA ASP A 136 1.74 6.12 -1.82
C ASP A 136 0.60 6.02 -0.77
N MET A 137 -0.41 6.89 -0.87
CA MET A 137 -1.50 6.98 0.11
C MET A 137 -2.70 6.10 -0.22
N GLY A 138 -2.80 5.62 -1.47
CA GLY A 138 -3.83 4.70 -1.92
C GLY A 138 -3.26 3.34 -2.30
N ASP A 139 -4.15 2.43 -2.67
CA ASP A 139 -3.75 1.18 -3.29
C ASP A 139 -3.51 1.37 -4.79
N ARG A 140 -2.70 0.47 -5.37
CA ARG A 140 -2.35 0.46 -6.79
C ARG A 140 -2.77 -0.88 -7.37
N ASN A 141 -3.51 -0.86 -8.47
CA ASN A 141 -3.93 -2.10 -9.11
C ASN A 141 -2.68 -2.90 -9.55
N VAL A 142 -2.68 -4.20 -9.27
CA VAL A 142 -1.58 -5.12 -9.62
C VAL A 142 -1.27 -5.10 -11.12
N ASP A 143 -2.27 -4.89 -11.96
CA ASP A 143 -2.12 -4.88 -13.41
C ASP A 143 -1.63 -3.53 -13.96
N GLU A 144 -1.44 -2.49 -13.15
CA GLU A 144 -0.77 -1.26 -13.59
C GLU A 144 0.76 -1.41 -13.69
N ASP A 145 1.31 -2.49 -13.14
CA ASP A 145 2.74 -2.77 -13.09
C ASP A 145 3.08 -4.12 -13.74
N GLU A 146 4.30 -4.24 -14.28
CA GLU A 146 4.92 -5.52 -14.61
C GLU A 146 5.72 -6.05 -13.41
N HIS A 147 5.38 -7.25 -12.94
CA HIS A 147 5.95 -7.85 -11.73
C HIS A 147 6.87 -9.03 -12.01
N THR A 148 8.11 -8.94 -11.51
CA THR A 148 9.12 -10.01 -11.61
C THR A 148 9.56 -10.47 -10.22
N LEU A 149 9.44 -11.78 -9.94
CA LEU A 149 10.07 -12.40 -8.78
C LEU A 149 11.58 -12.48 -9.04
N LEU A 150 12.37 -11.67 -8.30
CA LEU A 150 13.82 -11.62 -8.49
C LEU A 150 14.53 -12.77 -7.76
N ARG A 151 14.12 -13.01 -6.51
CA ARG A 151 14.72 -14.01 -5.61
C ARG A 151 13.88 -14.15 -4.34
N GLU A 152 14.24 -15.13 -3.52
CA GLU A 152 13.82 -15.24 -2.13
C GLU A 152 15.00 -14.96 -1.20
N GLU A 153 14.78 -14.23 -0.11
CA GLU A 153 15.79 -14.01 0.91
C GLU A 153 15.18 -13.77 2.29
N GLU A 154 15.99 -13.95 3.34
CA GLU A 154 15.59 -13.63 4.70
C GLU A 154 15.80 -12.14 4.96
N LEU A 155 14.78 -11.45 5.47
CA LEU A 155 14.86 -10.07 5.95
C LEU A 155 14.26 -9.99 7.36
N ASN A 156 15.07 -9.54 8.33
CA ASN A 156 14.68 -9.40 9.74
C ASN A 156 14.11 -10.71 10.35
N GLY A 157 14.65 -11.87 9.96
CA GLY A 157 14.20 -13.18 10.44
C GLY A 157 12.95 -13.74 9.76
N TYR A 158 12.47 -13.09 8.69
CA TYR A 158 11.34 -13.57 7.91
C TYR A 158 11.76 -13.92 6.48
N GLN A 159 11.28 -15.06 5.99
CA GLN A 159 11.39 -15.39 4.57
C GLN A 159 10.56 -14.41 3.74
N CYS A 160 11.19 -13.84 2.72
CA CYS A 160 10.57 -12.85 1.85
C CYS A 160 10.74 -13.23 0.38
N TRP A 161 9.71 -12.96 -0.42
CA TRP A 161 9.86 -12.81 -1.86
C TRP A 161 10.35 -11.41 -2.16
N VAL A 162 11.37 -11.28 -3.00
CA VAL A 162 11.86 -9.99 -3.49
C VAL A 162 11.27 -9.76 -4.88
N ILE A 163 10.32 -8.84 -4.96
CA ILE A 163 9.58 -8.52 -6.18
C ILE A 163 10.07 -7.20 -6.75
N GLN A 164 10.31 -7.16 -8.06
CA GLN A 164 10.42 -5.94 -8.82
C GLN A 164 9.09 -5.62 -9.47
N SER A 165 8.62 -4.38 -9.33
CA SER A 165 7.46 -3.84 -10.03
C SER A 165 7.93 -2.67 -10.89
N ILE A 166 7.62 -2.70 -12.18
CA ILE A 166 7.90 -1.63 -13.14
C ILE A 166 6.54 -1.10 -13.65
N PRO A 167 6.21 0.18 -13.45
CA PRO A 167 4.97 0.74 -13.99
C PRO A 167 4.90 0.60 -15.51
N LYS A 168 3.71 0.25 -16.03
CA LYS A 168 3.48 0.15 -17.49
C LYS A 168 3.51 1.53 -18.17
N GLU A 169 3.03 2.54 -17.46
CA GLU A 169 3.07 3.94 -17.86
C GLU A 169 3.94 4.69 -16.85
N ILE A 170 4.90 5.48 -17.37
CA ILE A 170 5.85 6.26 -16.57
C ILE A 170 5.83 7.68 -17.12
N ASP A 171 5.37 8.62 -16.32
CA ASP A 171 5.51 10.05 -16.60
C ASP A 171 6.76 10.65 -15.95
N GLU A 172 7.10 11.88 -16.32
CA GLU A 172 8.21 12.62 -15.70
C GLU A 172 7.91 12.85 -14.21
N GLY A 173 8.81 12.39 -13.33
CA GLY A 173 8.66 12.47 -11.88
C GLY A 173 8.24 11.15 -11.22
N ASP A 174 7.68 10.21 -11.99
CA ASP A 174 7.21 8.93 -11.47
C ASP A 174 8.34 7.99 -11.04
N TYR A 175 7.94 6.96 -10.30
CA TYR A 175 8.82 5.86 -9.97
C TYR A 175 9.15 5.05 -11.22
N THR A 176 10.43 4.82 -11.48
CA THR A 176 10.88 3.95 -12.57
C THR A 176 10.79 2.47 -12.22
N LYS A 177 10.86 2.14 -10.92
CA LYS A 177 10.59 0.80 -10.37
C LYS A 177 10.45 0.81 -8.85
N LYS A 178 9.80 -0.21 -8.32
CA LYS A 178 9.75 -0.55 -6.89
C LYS A 178 10.40 -1.92 -6.67
N ILE A 179 11.20 -2.08 -5.62
CA ILE A 179 11.70 -3.39 -5.16
C ILE A 179 11.10 -3.66 -3.78
N SER A 180 10.22 -4.66 -3.69
CA SER A 180 9.44 -4.96 -2.50
C SER A 180 9.85 -6.29 -1.88
N TRP A 181 10.03 -6.31 -0.57
CA TRP A 181 10.25 -7.52 0.24
C TRP A 181 8.92 -7.94 0.85
N ILE A 182 8.31 -8.97 0.27
CA ILE A 182 7.01 -9.49 0.67
C ILE A 182 7.21 -10.67 1.62
N ARG A 183 6.80 -10.54 2.88
CA ARG A 183 6.80 -11.64 3.84
C ARG A 183 5.94 -12.80 3.33
N GLN A 184 6.50 -14.00 3.28
CA GLN A 184 5.84 -15.15 2.68
C GLN A 184 4.63 -15.65 3.47
N ASP A 185 4.69 -15.53 4.80
CA ASP A 185 3.70 -16.05 5.72
C ASP A 185 2.41 -15.22 5.79
N ILE A 186 2.51 -13.91 5.54
CA ILE A 186 1.39 -12.95 5.67
C ILE A 186 1.13 -12.11 4.42
N ALA A 187 1.87 -12.37 3.32
CA ALA A 187 1.77 -11.64 2.06
C ALA A 187 1.76 -10.10 2.23
N MET A 188 2.70 -9.57 3.03
CA MET A 188 2.82 -8.14 3.32
C MET A 188 4.19 -7.62 2.94
N ALA A 189 4.24 -6.47 2.25
CA ALA A 189 5.47 -5.75 2.00
C ALA A 189 6.02 -5.17 3.32
N ILE A 190 7.19 -5.65 3.76
CA ILE A 190 7.85 -5.16 4.98
C ILE A 190 8.96 -4.15 4.70
N LYS A 191 9.42 -4.09 3.46
CA LYS A 191 10.34 -3.08 2.95
C LYS A 191 10.05 -2.86 1.48
N THR A 192 10.10 -1.60 1.03
CA THR A 192 10.04 -1.26 -0.40
C THR A 192 11.05 -0.17 -0.70
N ASP A 193 11.92 -0.41 -1.68
CA ASP A 193 12.81 0.61 -2.24
C ASP A 193 12.20 1.19 -3.51
N TYR A 194 12.04 2.51 -3.55
CA TYR A 194 11.45 3.25 -4.66
C TYR A 194 12.57 3.92 -5.45
N TYR A 195 12.57 3.75 -6.76
CA TYR A 195 13.57 4.31 -7.66
C TYR A 195 12.92 5.32 -8.60
N ASN A 196 13.64 6.39 -8.92
CA ASN A 196 13.33 7.32 -10.01
C ASN A 196 14.45 7.27 -11.06
N GLU A 197 14.44 8.19 -12.03
CA GLU A 197 15.48 8.27 -13.07
C GLU A 197 16.89 8.53 -12.52
N TYR A 198 17.00 9.09 -11.31
CA TYR A 198 18.26 9.41 -10.64
C TYR A 198 18.77 8.27 -9.73
N GLY A 199 18.02 7.18 -9.57
CA GLY A 199 18.38 6.04 -8.74
C GLY A 199 17.46 5.86 -7.54
N LEU A 200 18.00 5.40 -6.40
CA LEU A 200 17.21 5.18 -5.18
C LEU A 200 16.70 6.52 -4.65
N LEU A 201 15.38 6.68 -4.61
CA LEU A 201 14.73 7.88 -4.10
C LEU A 201 14.44 7.74 -2.60
N LYS A 202 13.72 6.69 -2.21
CA LYS A 202 13.28 6.48 -0.83
C LYS A 202 13.04 5.02 -0.50
N THR A 203 13.02 4.72 0.80
CA THR A 203 12.77 3.38 1.33
C THR A 203 11.65 3.39 2.35
N TYR A 204 10.60 2.60 2.09
CA TYR A 204 9.55 2.26 3.04
C TYR A 204 9.94 1.07 3.91
N GLN A 205 9.53 1.07 5.17
CA GLN A 205 9.64 -0.05 6.10
C GLN A 205 8.36 -0.17 6.96
N ALA A 206 7.82 -1.38 7.02
CA ALA A 206 6.74 -1.75 7.93
C ALA A 206 7.35 -2.37 9.20
N LYS A 207 7.03 -1.82 10.36
CA LYS A 207 7.60 -2.22 11.65
C LYS A 207 6.51 -2.56 12.66
N ASP A 208 6.90 -3.33 13.68
CA ASP A 208 6.02 -3.76 14.77
C ASP A 208 4.70 -4.35 14.25
N ILE A 209 4.83 -5.32 13.34
CA ILE A 209 3.70 -5.97 12.67
C ILE A 209 3.02 -6.92 13.64
N VAL A 210 1.74 -6.70 13.87
CA VAL A 210 0.90 -7.46 14.81
C VAL A 210 -0.46 -7.74 14.18
N GLU A 211 -1.14 -8.77 14.66
CA GLU A 211 -2.51 -9.06 14.28
C GLU A 211 -3.48 -8.31 15.19
N ILE A 212 -4.39 -7.53 14.62
CA ILE A 212 -5.43 -6.77 15.33
C ILE A 212 -6.76 -7.15 14.70
N ASP A 213 -7.70 -7.67 15.49
CA ASP A 213 -9.00 -8.14 15.00
C ASP A 213 -8.92 -9.17 13.85
N GLY A 214 -7.84 -9.98 13.81
CA GLY A 214 -7.57 -10.96 12.75
C GLY A 214 -6.81 -10.41 11.54
N ILE A 215 -6.49 -9.11 11.54
CA ILE A 215 -5.88 -8.40 10.40
C ILE A 215 -4.43 -8.04 10.75
N TRP A 216 -3.49 -8.56 9.95
CA TRP A 216 -2.08 -8.21 10.07
C TRP A 216 -1.85 -6.74 9.75
N THR A 217 -1.27 -6.01 10.70
CA THR A 217 -1.09 -4.56 10.61
C THR A 217 0.27 -4.11 11.12
N PRO A 218 1.01 -3.27 10.37
CA PRO A 218 2.16 -2.58 10.93
C PRO A 218 1.73 -1.48 11.92
N LYS A 219 2.25 -1.53 13.16
CA LYS A 219 2.04 -0.45 14.14
C LYS A 219 2.85 0.80 13.81
N GLN A 220 3.95 0.65 13.08
CA GLN A 220 4.77 1.76 12.62
C GLN A 220 5.09 1.61 11.13
N ARG A 221 4.97 2.72 10.40
CA ARG A 221 5.41 2.86 9.02
C ARG A 221 6.51 3.91 8.96
N LEU A 222 7.65 3.57 8.36
CA LEU A 222 8.78 4.49 8.19
C LEU A 222 9.04 4.68 6.71
N MET A 223 9.10 5.93 6.27
CA MET A 223 9.59 6.29 4.94
C MET A 223 10.84 7.16 5.11
N VAL A 224 11.93 6.78 4.44
CA VAL A 224 13.20 7.53 4.45
C VAL A 224 13.53 7.96 3.03
N ASN A 225 13.50 9.25 2.77
CA ASN A 225 13.98 9.84 1.54
C ASN A 225 15.51 9.94 1.57
N LYS A 226 16.17 9.31 0.60
CA LYS A 226 17.63 9.23 0.50
C LYS A 226 18.24 10.44 -0.20
N GLN A 227 17.47 11.16 -0.99
CA GLN A 227 17.93 12.31 -1.76
C GLN A 227 17.86 13.59 -0.92
N ASP A 228 16.80 13.75 -0.12
CA ASP A 228 16.57 14.94 0.72
C ASP A 228 17.00 14.75 2.19
N GLU A 229 17.45 13.54 2.55
CA GLU A 229 17.80 13.16 3.93
C GLU A 229 16.67 13.47 4.94
N HIS A 230 15.42 13.38 4.47
CA HIS A 230 14.20 13.56 5.27
C HIS A 230 13.55 12.20 5.55
N GLN A 231 12.82 12.08 6.65
CA GLN A 231 12.08 10.87 6.99
C GLN A 231 10.76 11.17 7.70
N THR A 232 9.80 10.27 7.51
CA THR A 232 8.47 10.33 8.10
C THR A 232 8.21 9.01 8.80
N ILE A 233 7.87 9.08 10.08
CA ILE A 233 7.41 7.97 10.89
C ILE A 233 5.91 8.15 11.11
N ILE A 234 5.10 7.13 10.83
CA ILE A 234 3.68 7.09 11.15
C ILE A 234 3.46 5.98 12.18
N ASP A 235 3.08 6.38 13.39
CA ASP A 235 2.74 5.47 14.48
C ASP A 235 1.21 5.35 14.61
N MET A 236 0.69 4.13 14.50
CA MET A 236 -0.73 3.83 14.70
C MET A 236 -1.02 3.76 16.20
N THR A 237 -1.61 4.82 16.78
CA THR A 237 -1.88 4.90 18.22
C THR A 237 -3.18 4.23 18.62
N GLU A 238 -4.22 4.36 17.81
CA GLU A 238 -5.49 3.63 17.94
C GLU A 238 -5.89 3.06 16.58
N LEU A 239 -6.38 1.83 16.56
CA LEU A 239 -6.85 1.18 15.34
C LEU A 239 -8.00 0.23 15.67
N LYS A 240 -9.06 0.29 14.87
CA LYS A 240 -10.18 -0.65 14.91
C LYS A 240 -10.62 -0.97 13.49
N PHE A 241 -10.88 -2.25 13.24
CA PHE A 241 -11.46 -2.72 11.99
C PHE A 241 -12.95 -3.03 12.16
N ASN A 242 -13.65 -3.17 11.04
CA ASN A 242 -15.02 -3.69 10.96
C ASN A 242 -16.00 -2.94 11.88
N VAL A 243 -15.84 -1.61 11.96
CA VAL A 243 -16.68 -0.71 12.74
C VAL A 243 -17.78 -0.12 11.85
N ALA A 244 -19.01 -0.01 12.37
CA ALA A 244 -20.10 0.59 11.63
C ALA A 244 -19.77 2.05 11.23
N MET A 245 -19.86 2.37 9.94
CA MET A 245 -19.59 3.69 9.38
C MET A 245 -20.69 4.14 8.41
N ASP A 246 -21.09 5.40 8.54
CA ASP A 246 -22.04 6.07 7.64
C ASP A 246 -21.37 6.40 6.29
N ASP A 247 -22.10 6.40 5.19
CA ASP A 247 -21.53 6.77 3.88
C ASP A 247 -21.31 8.28 3.72
N ASN A 248 -22.01 9.08 4.53
CA ASN A 248 -21.90 10.53 4.50
C ASN A 248 -20.49 11.03 4.83
N LEU A 249 -19.67 10.21 5.49
CA LEU A 249 -18.31 10.58 5.92
C LEU A 249 -17.39 10.80 4.72
N PHE A 250 -17.64 10.08 3.63
CA PHE A 250 -16.79 10.03 2.45
C PHE A 250 -17.26 11.00 1.35
N ARG A 251 -17.99 12.05 1.73
CA ARG A 251 -18.44 13.12 0.81
C ARG A 251 -17.50 14.32 0.88
N THR A 252 -17.24 14.95 -0.26
CA THR A 252 -16.41 16.18 -0.34
C THR A 252 -16.91 17.31 0.55
N SER A 253 -18.22 17.36 0.85
CA SER A 253 -18.81 18.32 1.79
C SER A 253 -18.34 18.15 3.24
N MET A 254 -17.89 16.96 3.64
CA MET A 254 -17.37 16.68 4.98
C MET A 254 -16.02 17.34 5.21
N LEU A 255 -15.20 17.50 4.17
CA LEU A 255 -13.91 18.18 4.26
C LEU A 255 -14.04 19.61 4.83
N LYS A 256 -15.13 20.31 4.47
CA LYS A 256 -15.37 21.70 4.93
C LYS A 256 -15.76 21.81 6.40
N ARG A 257 -16.20 20.72 7.03
CA ARG A 257 -16.71 20.76 8.41
C ARG A 257 -15.58 20.83 9.43
N GLY A 258 -14.34 20.52 9.05
CA GLY A 258 -13.12 20.71 9.87
C GLY A 258 -13.05 19.94 11.19
N ASN A 259 -14.15 19.30 11.59
CA ASN A 259 -14.34 18.49 12.78
C ASN A 259 -15.30 17.37 12.39
N ILE A 260 -14.72 16.20 12.12
CA ILE A 260 -15.49 14.97 12.01
C ILE A 260 -15.65 14.43 13.44
N ARG A 261 -16.86 14.47 13.98
CA ARG A 261 -17.20 13.86 15.27
C ARG A 261 -18.15 12.69 15.02
N TYR A 262 -17.73 11.50 15.45
CA TYR A 262 -18.57 10.31 15.60
C TYR A 262 -18.44 9.81 17.03
#